data_AF-A0A7V8JBM3-F1
#
_entry.id   AF-A0A7V8JBM3-F1
#
_cell.length_a   1.000
_cell.length_b   1.000
_cell.length_c   1.000
_cell.angle_alpha   90.00
_cell.angle_beta   90.00
_cell.angle_gamma   90.00
#
_symmetry.space_group_name_H-M   'P 1'
#
loop_
_entity.id
_entity.type
_entity.pdbx_description
1 polymer ?
#
loop_
_entity_poly.entity_id
_entity_poly.type
_entity_poly.pdbx_seq_one_letter_code
_entity_poly.pdbx_strand_id
1 'polypeptide(L)' 'MQKWQVTFVDDHGVQSVELFDCDEPPTMERAAQWVRAKLLPISAELDLNDLDGRTEAPTLRSLREQNSIQILSITPI' A
#
# COMPACT_ATOMS: atom_id res chain seq x y z
N MET A 1 -19.36 -2.06 5.79
CA MET A 1 -18.01 -2.64 5.88
C MET A 1 -17.85 -3.67 4.76
N GLN A 2 -17.50 -3.20 3.57
CA GLN A 2 -17.08 -4.09 2.47
C GLN A 2 -15.63 -4.52 2.76
N LYS A 3 -15.30 -5.78 2.51
CA LYS A 3 -13.91 -6.22 2.56
C LYS A 3 -13.28 -6.04 1.20
N TRP A 4 -12.03 -5.61 1.19
CA TRP A 4 -11.24 -5.41 0.00
C TRP A 4 -9.99 -6.25 0.09
N GLN A 5 -9.79 -7.05 -0.95
CA GLN A 5 -8.60 -7.86 -1.13
C GLN A 5 -7.58 -7.06 -1.94
N VAL A 6 -6.46 -6.71 -1.32
CA VAL A 6 -5.32 -6.06 -1.96
C VAL A 6 -4.26 -7.13 -2.21
N THR A 7 -3.96 -7.35 -3.48
CA THR A 7 -2.90 -8.25 -3.91
C THR A 7 -1.69 -7.42 -4.30
N PHE A 8 -0.53 -7.73 -3.75
CA PHE A 8 0.73 -7.05 -4.03
C PHE A 8 1.89 -8.04 -4.10
N VAL A 9 2.99 -7.60 -4.69
CA VAL A 9 4.26 -8.34 -4.71
C VAL A 9 5.29 -7.57 -3.92
N ASP A 10 6.04 -8.26 -3.07
CA ASP A 10 7.12 -7.71 -2.25
C ASP A 10 8.47 -7.68 -3.00
N ASP A 11 9.51 -7.04 -2.43
CA ASP A 11 10.88 -6.97 -2.98
C ASP A 11 11.43 -8.34 -3.41
N HIS A 12 11.07 -9.38 -2.67
CA HIS A 12 11.49 -10.75 -2.94
C HIS A 12 10.74 -11.43 -4.10
N GLY A 13 9.83 -10.72 -4.78
CA GLY A 13 8.97 -11.30 -5.82
C GLY A 13 7.86 -12.19 -5.26
N VAL A 14 7.63 -12.15 -3.93
CA VAL A 14 6.60 -12.94 -3.26
C VAL A 14 5.28 -12.20 -3.36
N GLN A 15 4.26 -12.88 -3.91
CA GLN A 15 2.92 -12.34 -4.00
C GLN A 15 2.17 -12.56 -2.69
N SER A 16 1.72 -11.46 -2.09
CA SER A 16 1.01 -11.40 -0.83
C SER A 16 -0.40 -10.84 -1.06
N VAL A 17 -1.36 -11.34 -0.28
CA VAL A 17 -2.76 -10.92 -0.37
C VAL A 17 -3.22 -10.50 1.01
N GLU A 18 -3.72 -9.27 1.11
CA GLU A 18 -4.18 -8.66 2.36
C GLU A 18 -5.64 -8.24 2.26
N LEU A 19 -6.38 -8.46 3.34
CA LEU A 19 -7.79 -8.10 3.44
C LEU A 19 -7.95 -6.87 4.33
N PHE A 20 -8.65 -5.87 3.82
CA PHE A 20 -8.91 -4.62 4.52
C PHE A 20 -10.40 -4.31 4.52
N ASP A 21 -10.90 -3.87 5.67
CA ASP A 21 -12.27 -3.41 5.81
C ASP A 21 -12.37 -1.93 5.40
N CYS A 22 -13.12 -1.65 4.33
CA CYS A 22 -13.32 -0.29 3.82
C CYS A 22 -14.73 -0.14 3.24
N ASP A 23 -15.42 0.94 3.59
CA ASP A 23 -16.78 1.18 3.10
C ASP A 23 -16.82 1.66 1.65
N GLU A 24 -15.74 2.28 1.18
CA GLU A 24 -15.59 2.81 -0.18
C GLU A 24 -14.48 2.07 -0.95
N PRO A 25 -14.50 2.10 -2.30
CA PRO A 25 -13.43 1.53 -3.11
C PRO A 25 -12.09 2.22 -2.81
N PRO A 26 -11.12 1.51 -2.20
CA PRO A 26 -9.83 2.09 -1.89
C PRO A 26 -9.08 2.39 -3.18
N THR A 27 -8.43 3.56 -3.22
CA THR A 27 -7.49 3.89 -4.28
C THR A 27 -6.19 3.10 -4.12
N MET A 28 -5.38 3.04 -5.18
CA MET A 28 -4.06 2.39 -5.09
C MET A 28 -3.17 2.98 -3.99
N GLU A 29 -3.28 4.29 -3.74
CA GLU A 29 -2.61 4.93 -2.61
C GLU A 29 -3.11 4.38 -1.27
N ARG A 30 -4.43 4.27 -1.08
CA ARG A 30 -5.02 3.78 0.17
C ARG A 30 -4.59 2.35 0.46
N ALA A 31 -4.60 1.51 -0.57
CA ALA A 31 -4.08 0.15 -0.49
C ALA A 31 -2.57 0.13 -0.18
N ALA A 32 -1.78 1.03 -0.77
CA ALA A 32 -0.35 1.17 -0.47
C ALA A 32 -0.10 1.58 0.98
N GLN A 33 -0.89 2.51 1.53
CA GLN A 33 -0.80 2.88 2.94
C GLN A 33 -1.01 1.68 3.86
N TRP A 34 -2.00 0.84 3.57
CA TRP A 34 -2.27 -0.34 4.37
C TRP A 34 -1.17 -1.39 4.27
N VAL A 35 -0.73 -1.71 3.05
CA VAL A 35 0.38 -2.65 2.79
C VAL A 35 1.65 -2.17 3.51
N ARG A 36 1.98 -0.88 3.40
CA ARG A 36 3.12 -0.29 4.12
C ARG A 36 2.96 -0.39 5.63
N ALA A 37 1.79 -0.07 6.18
CA ALA A 37 1.56 -0.15 7.62
C ALA A 37 1.68 -1.58 8.16
N LYS A 38 1.31 -2.58 7.36
CA LYS A 38 1.40 -4.00 7.71
C LYS A 38 2.84 -4.53 7.65
N LEU A 39 3.54 -4.27 6.54
CA LEU A 39 4.87 -4.80 6.28
C LEU A 39 5.97 -4.01 7.00
N LEU A 40 5.77 -2.70 7.12
CA LEU A 40 6.77 -1.76 7.61
C LEU A 40 6.17 -0.89 8.73
N PRO A 41 5.70 -1.49 9.84
CA PRO A 41 5.13 -0.72 10.94
C PRO A 41 6.15 0.27 11.51
N ILE A 42 7.45 -0.06 11.47
CA ILE A 42 8.53 0.82 11.92
C ILE A 42 8.82 1.92 10.89
N SER A 43 8.73 1.64 9.59
CA SER A 43 8.92 2.66 8.56
C SER A 43 7.69 3.56 8.37
N ALA A 44 6.53 3.22 8.95
CA ALA A 44 5.38 4.12 9.00
C ALA A 44 5.69 5.40 9.81
N GLU A 45 6.58 5.30 10.80
CA GLU A 45 7.14 6.45 11.54
C GLU A 45 8.26 7.16 10.77
N LEU A 46 8.81 6.56 9.72
CA LEU A 46 9.80 7.21 8.85
C LEU A 46 9.09 8.24 7.99
N ASP A 47 9.30 9.49 8.40
CA ASP A 47 8.71 10.75 7.95
C ASP A 47 8.41 10.77 6.43
N LEU A 48 7.14 10.56 6.06
CA LEU A 48 6.64 10.81 4.69
C LEU A 48 6.60 12.31 4.34
N ASN A 49 7.01 13.17 5.27
CA ASN A 49 6.97 14.63 5.18
C ASN A 49 7.79 15.17 3.98
N ASP A 50 8.76 14.41 3.46
CA ASP A 50 9.51 14.80 2.24
C ASP A 50 8.76 14.52 0.93
N LEU A 51 7.67 13.73 1.00
CA LEU A 51 6.86 13.30 -0.15
C LEU A 51 5.44 13.88 -0.13
N ASP A 52 4.98 14.33 1.04
CA ASP A 52 3.72 15.05 1.19
C ASP A 52 3.79 16.38 0.41
N GLY A 53 3.01 16.45 -0.69
CA GLY A 53 2.98 17.62 -1.58
C GLY A 53 3.79 17.52 -2.88
N ARG A 54 4.52 16.43 -3.15
CA ARG A 54 5.29 16.25 -4.41
C ARG A 54 4.66 15.28 -5.42
N THR A 55 3.67 14.49 -5.05
CA THR A 55 3.07 13.47 -5.94
C THR A 55 1.67 13.10 -5.45
N GLU A 56 0.77 12.73 -6.37
CA GLU A 56 -0.62 12.33 -6.07
C GLU A 56 -0.74 10.96 -5.37
N ALA A 57 0.35 10.18 -5.36
CA ALA A 57 0.43 8.89 -4.67
C ALA A 57 1.81 8.62 -4.02
N PRO A 58 2.24 9.42 -3.01
CA PRO A 58 3.56 9.30 -2.38
C PRO A 58 3.81 7.92 -1.79
N THR A 59 2.79 7.30 -1.20
CA THR A 59 2.99 6.02 -0.50
C THR A 59 3.17 4.87 -1.48
N LEU A 60 2.39 4.88 -2.56
CA LEU A 60 2.51 3.91 -3.65
C LEU A 60 3.88 4.02 -4.33
N ARG A 61 4.36 5.25 -4.55
CA ARG A 61 5.69 5.49 -5.11
C ARG A 61 6.78 4.99 -4.16
N SER A 62 6.74 5.33 -2.88
CA SER A 62 7.72 4.86 -1.89
C SER A 62 7.76 3.35 -1.76
N LEU A 63 6.61 2.68 -1.77
CA LEU A 63 6.57 1.21 -1.74
C LEU A 63 7.34 0.62 -2.92
N ARG A 64 7.10 1.15 -4.13
CA ARG A 64 7.76 0.65 -5.34
C ARG A 64 9.23 1.05 -5.43
N GLU A 65 9.58 2.29 -5.12
CA GLU A 65 10.94 2.82 -5.30
C GLU A 65 11.87 2.46 -4.13
N GLN A 66 11.37 2.46 -2.89
CA GLN A 66 12.20 2.21 -1.71
C GLN A 66 12.15 0.77 -1.23
N ASN A 67 11.04 0.06 -1.48
CA ASN A 67 10.82 -1.28 -0.96
C ASN A 67 10.53 -2.30 -2.06
N SER A 68 10.59 -1.91 -3.34
CA SER A 68 10.25 -2.76 -4.49
C SER A 68 8.92 -3.52 -4.36
N ILE A 69 7.99 -2.97 -3.57
CA ILE A 69 6.64 -3.50 -3.38
C ILE A 69 5.71 -2.88 -4.42
N GLN A 70 4.93 -3.71 -5.11
CA GLN A 70 3.99 -3.25 -6.13
C GLN A 70 2.61 -3.89 -5.93
N ILE A 71 1.58 -3.04 -5.88
CA ILE A 71 0.20 -3.49 -5.85
C ILE A 71 -0.21 -3.97 -7.24
N LEU A 72 -0.74 -5.19 -7.30
CA LEU A 72 -1.16 -5.86 -8.52
C LEU A 72 -2.65 -5.65 -8.80
N SER A 73 -3.50 -5.78 -7.77
CA SER A 73 -4.95 -5.64 -7.92
C SER A 73 -5.63 -5.39 -6.58
N ILE A 74 -6.78 -4.70 -6.64
CA ILE A 74 -7.64 -4.45 -5.49
C ILE A 74 -9.06 -4.85 -5.88
N THR A 75 -9.60 -5.86 -5.22
CA THR A 75 -10.92 -6.43 -5.54
C THR A 75 -11.81 -6.47 -4.31
N PRO A 76 -13.10 -6.13 -4.41
CA PRO A 76 -14.03 -6.28 -3.30
C PRO A 76 -14.33 -7.77 -3.05
N ILE A 77 -14.67 -8.11 -1.80
CA ILE A 77 -15.06 -9.44 -1.31
C ILE A 77 -16.46 -9.37 -0.71
#